data_AF-A0A1J9R5M9-F1
#
_entry.id   AF-A0A1J9R5M9-F1
#
_cell.length_a   1.000
_cell.length_b   1.000
_cell.length_c   1.000
_cell.angle_alpha   90.00
_cell.angle_beta   90.00
_cell.angle_gamma   90.00
#
_symmetry.space_group_name_H-M   'P 1'
#
loop_
_entity.id
_entity.type
_entity.pdbx_description
1 polymer ?
#
loop_
_entity_poly.entity_id
_entity_poly.type
_entity_poly.pdbx_seq_one_letter_code
_entity_poly.pdbx_strand_id
1 'polypeptide(L)'
;MSTTTIPAPPNIFVLINQTNNTRPSAATTQAPQRLALSVAATTSRTRALRRGTGPLFPRLRGGWSGDSITLPGMLDLETSLNGHQCHGLSTSAMVSWIRDFVNTYKNKTGRYPMIYTSPSWWQSCTGDSRVFASTCSLVMTRWAKSPGTAPGGLTHTIWQHTDEYEFGGNGDLFNGNEEGLRKLATG
;
A
#
# COMPACT_ATOMS: atom_id res chain seq x y z
N MET A 1 13.85 -24.53 8.85
CA MET A 1 12.49 -23.99 9.05
C MET A 1 11.90 -23.72 7.67
N SER A 2 10.98 -24.56 7.19
CA SER A 2 10.35 -24.39 5.87
C SER A 2 9.44 -23.17 5.88
N THR A 3 9.75 -22.17 5.07
CA THR A 3 8.83 -21.08 4.75
C THR A 3 7.80 -21.60 3.76
N THR A 4 6.64 -22.02 4.25
CA THR A 4 5.48 -22.35 3.42
C THR A 4 4.94 -21.05 2.84
N THR A 5 5.37 -20.68 1.63
CA THR A 5 4.83 -19.52 0.91
C THR A 5 3.35 -19.76 0.61
N ILE A 6 2.46 -18.95 1.18
CA ILE A 6 1.03 -19.05 0.88
C ILE A 6 0.79 -18.45 -0.52
N PRO A 7 0.25 -19.22 -1.48
CA PRO A 7 -0.04 -18.69 -2.81
C PRO A 7 -1.04 -17.53 -2.71
N ALA A 8 -0.86 -16.50 -3.54
CA ALA A 8 -1.78 -15.38 -3.60
C ALA A 8 -3.22 -15.89 -3.84
N PRO A 9 -4.21 -15.45 -3.03
CA PRO A 9 -5.61 -15.78 -3.25
C PRO A 9 -6.02 -15.48 -4.69
N PRO A 10 -6.86 -16.34 -5.29
CA PRO A 10 -7.46 -16.04 -6.58
C PRO A 10 -8.19 -14.70 -6.47
N ASN A 11 -7.91 -13.80 -7.42
CA ASN A 11 -8.39 -12.41 -7.49
C ASN A 11 -7.55 -11.33 -6.76
N ILE A 12 -6.40 -11.67 -6.17
CA ILE A 12 -5.38 -10.67 -5.85
C ILE A 12 -4.58 -10.35 -7.12
N PHE A 13 -4.97 -9.27 -7.79
CA PHE A 13 -4.24 -8.70 -8.94
C PHE A 13 -3.31 -7.57 -8.47
N VAL A 14 -2.34 -7.14 -9.30
CA VAL A 14 -1.25 -6.20 -8.94
C VAL A 14 -1.08 -5.09 -10.01
N LEU A 15 -1.55 -3.85 -9.81
CA LEU A 15 -1.37 -2.67 -10.70
C LEU A 15 -1.73 -1.30 -10.05
N ILE A 16 -0.80 -0.35 -9.85
CA ILE A 16 -1.13 1.09 -9.83
C ILE A 16 0.02 1.88 -10.48
N ASN A 17 -0.39 2.74 -11.41
CA ASN A 17 0.35 3.86 -11.96
C ASN A 17 -0.33 5.12 -11.43
N GLN A 18 0.39 5.96 -10.67
CA GLN A 18 0.02 7.36 -10.46
C GLN A 18 1.09 8.22 -11.15
N THR A 19 0.90 8.31 -12.47
CA THR A 19 1.52 9.18 -13.49
C THR A 19 3.04 9.25 -13.60
N ASN A 20 3.52 8.76 -14.75
CA ASN A 20 4.71 9.12 -15.54
C ASN A 20 5.87 9.84 -14.85
N ASN A 21 7.04 9.22 -15.01
CA ASN A 21 8.39 9.71 -14.81
C ASN A 21 8.71 10.95 -15.70
N THR A 22 7.95 12.03 -15.56
CA THR A 22 8.20 13.33 -16.17
C THR A 22 8.41 14.34 -15.05
N ARG A 23 9.66 14.80 -14.94
CA ARG A 23 10.12 15.90 -14.08
C ARG A 23 9.16 17.10 -14.16
N PRO A 24 8.52 17.53 -13.07
CA PRO A 24 7.82 18.81 -13.06
C PRO A 24 8.85 19.95 -13.07
N SER A 25 8.68 20.90 -13.99
CA SER A 25 9.40 22.18 -13.96
C SER A 25 9.12 22.89 -12.63
N ALA A 26 10.15 23.48 -12.05
CA ALA A 26 10.03 24.36 -10.90
C ALA A 26 9.09 25.55 -11.19
N ALA A 27 8.56 26.12 -10.11
CA ALA A 27 7.85 27.40 -9.98
C ALA A 27 6.31 27.37 -10.08
N THR A 28 5.64 27.28 -8.92
CA THR A 28 4.84 28.40 -8.35
C THR A 28 4.51 28.08 -6.88
N THR A 29 4.48 29.10 -6.03
CA THR A 29 4.46 29.06 -4.54
C THR A 29 3.18 28.49 -3.90
N GLN A 30 2.41 27.68 -4.64
CA GLN A 30 1.11 27.15 -4.23
C GLN A 30 0.77 25.78 -4.84
N ALA A 31 1.74 25.07 -5.44
CA ALA A 31 1.54 23.71 -5.95
C ALA A 31 1.87 22.67 -4.85
N PRO A 32 1.04 21.64 -4.61
CA PRO A 32 1.36 20.58 -3.68
C PRO A 32 2.64 19.86 -4.12
N GLN A 33 3.50 19.51 -3.16
CA GLN A 33 4.74 18.80 -3.44
C GLN A 33 4.42 17.42 -4.03
N ARG A 34 4.80 17.21 -5.28
CA ARG A 34 4.62 15.92 -5.98
C ARG A 34 5.86 15.06 -5.76
N LEU A 35 5.85 14.25 -4.70
CA LEU A 35 6.76 13.11 -4.56
C LEU A 35 6.20 11.92 -5.33
N ALA A 36 7.07 11.14 -5.98
CA ALA A 36 6.65 9.96 -6.72
C ALA A 36 6.31 8.83 -5.74
N LEU A 37 5.02 8.59 -5.50
CA LEU A 37 4.56 7.40 -4.78
C LEU A 37 4.63 6.19 -5.73
N SER A 38 5.70 5.42 -5.62
CA SER A 38 5.83 4.14 -6.32
C SER A 38 5.08 3.07 -5.52
N VAL A 39 3.89 2.68 -5.99
CA VAL A 39 3.10 1.63 -5.35
C VAL A 39 3.75 0.26 -5.63
N ALA A 40 3.87 -0.60 -4.61
CA ALA A 40 4.61 -1.87 -4.71
C ALA A 40 3.76 -3.09 -5.03
N ALA A 41 2.46 -3.05 -4.68
CA ALA A 41 1.49 -4.04 -5.12
C ALA A 41 0.05 -3.57 -4.84
N THR A 42 -0.85 -3.77 -5.80
CA THR A 42 -2.24 -3.30 -5.69
C THR A 42 -3.29 -4.13 -6.41
N THR A 43 -4.43 -4.32 -5.77
CA THR A 43 -5.56 -5.02 -6.37
C THR A 43 -6.41 -4.12 -7.26
N SER A 44 -6.27 -4.19 -8.61
CA SER A 44 -7.40 -4.24 -9.58
C SER A 44 -7.06 -3.99 -11.08
N ARG A 45 -7.78 -4.73 -11.95
CA ARG A 45 -7.98 -4.70 -13.44
C ARG A 45 -6.98 -5.40 -14.42
N THR A 46 -7.37 -6.63 -14.81
CA THR A 46 -7.34 -7.32 -16.14
C THR A 46 -6.24 -7.04 -17.19
N ARG A 47 -5.31 -8.00 -17.36
CA ARG A 47 -5.19 -8.87 -18.56
C ARG A 47 -4.35 -10.11 -18.24
N ALA A 48 -4.91 -11.28 -18.52
CA ALA A 48 -4.26 -12.57 -18.34
C ALA A 48 -2.92 -12.67 -19.09
N LEU A 49 -1.87 -13.11 -18.40
CA LEU A 49 -0.74 -13.78 -19.04
C LEU A 49 -0.60 -15.17 -18.42
N ARG A 50 -1.06 -16.15 -19.20
CA ARG A 50 -0.87 -17.58 -18.97
C ARG A 50 0.61 -17.95 -19.00
N ARG A 51 0.93 -18.95 -18.16
CA ARG A 51 2.03 -19.93 -18.18
C ARG A 51 3.38 -19.51 -17.59
N GLY A 52 3.67 -20.08 -16.43
CA GLY A 52 4.99 -20.31 -15.85
C GLY A 52 4.85 -20.97 -14.48
N THR A 53 5.29 -22.22 -14.33
CA THR A 53 5.24 -23.00 -13.08
C THR A 53 6.38 -22.55 -12.15
N GLY A 54 6.06 -21.62 -11.24
CA GLY A 54 6.93 -21.12 -10.16
C GLY A 54 6.11 -20.16 -9.28
N PRO A 55 6.52 -19.87 -8.01
CA PRO A 55 5.70 -19.09 -7.08
C PRO A 55 5.39 -17.71 -7.67
N LEU A 56 4.13 -17.52 -8.06
CA LEU A 56 3.60 -16.29 -8.64
C LEU A 56 3.33 -15.29 -7.52
N PHE A 57 4.37 -14.59 -7.08
CA PHE A 57 4.16 -13.17 -6.84
C PHE A 57 4.17 -12.51 -8.22
N PRO A 58 3.09 -11.86 -8.67
CA PRO A 58 3.17 -10.94 -9.82
C PRO A 58 4.39 -10.04 -9.58
N ARG A 59 5.24 -9.84 -10.60
CA ARG A 59 6.48 -9.06 -10.51
C ARG A 59 6.25 -7.87 -9.58
N LEU A 60 6.90 -7.82 -8.42
CA LEU A 60 6.85 -6.65 -7.54
C LEU A 60 7.34 -5.47 -8.37
N ARG A 61 6.43 -4.59 -8.75
CA ARG A 61 6.72 -3.31 -9.40
C ARG A 61 6.60 -2.31 -8.28
N GLY A 62 7.70 -1.62 -7.92
CA GLY A 62 7.76 -0.68 -6.77
C GLY A 62 8.97 -0.92 -5.86
N GLY A 63 10.14 -1.05 -6.47
CA GLY A 63 11.40 -1.00 -5.74
C GLY A 63 11.55 0.32 -5.01
N TRP A 64 12.40 0.34 -4.00
CA TRP A 64 12.73 1.55 -3.26
C TRP A 64 14.21 1.87 -3.43
N SER A 65 14.51 3.15 -3.61
CA SER A 65 15.85 3.74 -3.58
C SER A 65 15.83 4.95 -2.66
N GLY A 66 16.91 5.18 -1.90
CA GLY A 66 17.10 6.35 -1.04
C GLY A 66 17.41 7.63 -1.83
N ASP A 67 16.72 7.86 -2.94
CA ASP A 67 16.95 8.96 -3.89
C ASP A 67 16.23 10.27 -3.51
N SER A 68 15.65 10.32 -2.31
CA SER A 68 14.85 11.44 -1.79
C SER A 68 13.55 11.73 -2.55
N ILE A 69 13.21 10.93 -3.56
CA ILE A 69 12.00 11.11 -4.38
C ILE A 69 11.08 9.88 -4.38
N THR A 70 11.58 8.73 -3.90
CA THR A 70 10.87 7.45 -3.89
C THR A 70 10.38 7.10 -2.48
N LEU A 71 9.06 7.07 -2.29
CA LEU A 71 8.45 6.57 -1.05
C LEU A 71 8.54 5.04 -0.97
N PRO A 72 8.48 4.43 0.23
CA PRO A 72 8.34 3.00 0.37
C PRO A 72 7.10 2.51 -0.36
N GLY A 73 7.23 1.34 -0.98
CA GLY A 73 6.13 0.68 -1.66
C GLY A 73 4.95 0.43 -0.75
N MET A 74 3.75 0.51 -1.31
CA MET A 74 2.50 0.27 -0.59
C MET A 74 1.87 -1.06 -1.02
N LEU A 75 1.29 -1.79 -0.06
CA LEU A 75 0.40 -2.94 -0.27
C LEU A 75 -1.05 -2.46 -0.13
N ASP A 76 -1.81 -2.49 -1.22
CA ASP A 76 -3.22 -2.12 -1.23
C ASP A 76 -4.13 -3.30 -0.88
N LEU A 77 -4.90 -3.13 0.20
CA LEU A 77 -5.81 -4.12 0.76
C LEU A 77 -7.23 -3.56 0.86
N GLU A 78 -8.02 -3.91 -0.15
CA GLU A 78 -9.41 -3.47 -0.28
C GLU A 78 -10.35 -4.61 -0.72
N THR A 79 -11.65 -4.30 -0.70
CA THR A 79 -12.69 -5.18 -1.23
C THR A 79 -12.50 -5.35 -2.73
N SER A 80 -12.53 -6.58 -3.23
CA SER A 80 -12.46 -6.81 -4.67
C SER A 80 -13.64 -6.14 -5.41
N LEU A 81 -13.43 -5.77 -6.68
CA LEU A 81 -14.48 -5.22 -7.55
C LEU A 81 -15.71 -6.14 -7.70
N ASN A 82 -15.54 -7.43 -7.43
CA ASN A 82 -16.61 -8.44 -7.47
C ASN A 82 -17.33 -8.58 -6.11
N GLY A 83 -17.04 -7.73 -5.13
CA GLY A 83 -17.70 -7.70 -3.82
C GLY A 83 -17.14 -8.68 -2.78
N HIS A 84 -16.16 -9.52 -3.13
CA HIS A 84 -15.50 -10.39 -2.14
C HIS A 84 -14.54 -9.56 -1.29
N GLN A 85 -14.98 -9.21 -0.08
CA GLN A 85 -14.23 -8.35 0.86
C GLN A 85 -12.88 -8.96 1.27
N CYS A 86 -12.89 -10.21 1.75
CA CYS A 86 -11.68 -10.87 2.28
C CYS A 86 -11.09 -11.92 1.33
N HIS A 87 -11.46 -11.87 0.04
CA HIS A 87 -10.88 -12.73 -1.01
C HIS A 87 -10.99 -14.24 -0.73
N GLY A 88 -12.02 -14.66 0.01
CA GLY A 88 -12.24 -16.07 0.38
C GLY A 88 -11.29 -16.61 1.46
N LEU A 89 -10.49 -15.75 2.09
CA LEU A 89 -9.58 -16.13 3.17
C LEU A 89 -10.22 -16.02 4.55
N SER A 90 -9.81 -16.90 5.46
CA SER A 90 -9.98 -16.67 6.89
C SER A 90 -9.09 -15.51 7.36
N THR A 91 -9.40 -14.94 8.53
CA THR A 91 -8.58 -13.87 9.14
C THR A 91 -7.12 -14.30 9.35
N SER A 92 -6.89 -15.51 9.85
CA SER A 92 -5.54 -16.06 10.06
C SER A 92 -4.78 -16.31 8.75
N ALA A 93 -5.47 -16.74 7.69
CA ALA A 93 -4.86 -16.91 6.38
C ALA A 93 -4.50 -15.54 5.76
N MET A 94 -5.35 -14.53 5.89
CA MET A 94 -5.08 -13.17 5.41
C MET A 94 -3.88 -12.56 6.13
N VAL A 95 -3.83 -12.63 7.46
CA VAL A 95 -2.69 -12.14 8.25
C VAL A 95 -1.39 -12.85 7.85
N SER A 96 -1.44 -14.16 7.60
CA SER A 96 -0.25 -14.91 7.17
C SER A 96 0.20 -14.48 5.77
N TRP A 97 -0.73 -14.28 4.84
CA TRP A 97 -0.43 -13.79 3.50
C TRP A 97 0.19 -12.38 3.50
N ILE A 98 -0.38 -11.45 4.28
CA ILE A 98 0.18 -10.10 4.44
C ILE A 98 1.61 -10.18 5.00
N ARG A 99 1.86 -11.06 5.98
CA ARG A 99 3.20 -11.25 6.55
C ARG A 99 4.21 -11.74 5.53
N ASP A 100 3.84 -12.70 4.69
CA ASP A 100 4.70 -13.19 3.61
C ASP A 100 5.04 -12.07 2.61
N PHE A 101 4.05 -11.24 2.27
CA PHE A 101 4.28 -10.08 1.41
C PHE A 101 5.24 -9.08 2.06
N VAL A 102 4.97 -8.66 3.30
CA VAL A 102 5.77 -7.68 4.05
C VAL A 102 7.23 -8.13 4.16
N ASN A 103 7.46 -9.40 4.49
CA ASN A 103 8.80 -9.98 4.59
C ASN A 103 9.49 -10.05 3.22
N THR A 104 8.76 -10.46 2.18
CA THR A 104 9.29 -10.51 0.81
C THR A 104 9.69 -9.13 0.31
N TYR A 105 8.87 -8.11 0.58
CA TYR A 105 9.16 -6.72 0.23
C TYR A 105 10.41 -6.24 0.98
N LYS A 106 10.45 -6.40 2.30
CA LYS A 106 11.60 -6.03 3.15
C LYS A 106 12.90 -6.68 2.69
N ASN A 107 12.86 -7.97 2.35
CA ASN A 107 14.04 -8.69 1.89
C ASN A 107 14.55 -8.19 0.53
N LYS A 108 13.67 -7.66 -0.32
CA LYS A 108 14.04 -7.18 -1.66
C LYS A 108 14.43 -5.71 -1.72
N THR A 109 13.86 -4.88 -0.85
CA THR A 109 14.01 -3.42 -0.92
C THR A 109 14.76 -2.84 0.28
N GLY A 110 14.97 -3.62 1.35
CA GLY A 110 15.52 -3.13 2.60
C GLY A 110 14.55 -2.27 3.42
N ARG A 111 13.30 -2.06 2.97
CA ARG A 111 12.27 -1.27 3.68
C ARG A 111 11.02 -2.10 3.92
N TYR A 112 10.32 -1.88 5.03
CA TYR A 112 8.96 -2.41 5.16
C TYR A 112 8.03 -1.63 4.24
N PRO A 113 7.01 -2.28 3.63
CA PRO A 113 6.03 -1.57 2.84
C PRO A 113 5.08 -0.78 3.76
N MET A 114 4.45 0.24 3.19
CA MET A 114 3.25 0.82 3.78
C MET A 114 2.05 -0.09 3.50
N ILE A 115 1.07 -0.13 4.39
CA ILE A 115 -0.20 -0.84 4.18
C ILE A 115 -1.25 0.20 3.84
N TYR A 116 -1.95 0.03 2.72
CA TYR A 116 -3.15 0.79 2.41
C TYR A 116 -4.38 -0.04 2.71
N THR A 117 -5.28 0.49 3.53
CA THR A 117 -6.54 -0.17 3.87
C THR A 117 -7.50 0.78 4.59
N SER A 118 -8.77 0.38 4.69
CA SER A 118 -9.74 1.04 5.56
C SER A 118 -9.80 0.35 6.93
N PRO A 119 -10.20 1.08 8.00
CA PRO A 119 -10.41 0.46 9.31
C PRO A 119 -11.38 -0.73 9.28
N SER A 120 -12.47 -0.62 8.52
CA SER A 120 -13.47 -1.68 8.40
C SER A 120 -12.93 -2.91 7.68
N TRP A 121 -12.19 -2.74 6.59
CA TRP A 121 -11.58 -3.87 5.88
C TRP A 121 -10.59 -4.60 6.78
N TRP A 122 -9.71 -3.85 7.46
CA TRP A 122 -8.72 -4.44 8.36
C TRP A 122 -9.37 -5.26 9.48
N GLN A 123 -10.39 -4.69 10.12
CA GLN A 123 -11.12 -5.37 11.18
C GLN A 123 -11.78 -6.65 10.67
N SER A 124 -12.50 -6.59 9.56
CA SER A 124 -13.20 -7.75 8.99
C SER A 124 -12.25 -8.85 8.49
N CYS A 125 -11.19 -8.47 7.77
CA CYS A 125 -10.36 -9.44 7.05
C CYS A 125 -9.11 -9.88 7.80
N THR A 126 -8.71 -9.20 8.87
CA THR A 126 -7.54 -9.59 9.68
C THR A 126 -7.88 -9.90 11.13
N GLY A 127 -9.13 -9.66 11.57
CA GLY A 127 -9.51 -9.76 12.98
C GLY A 127 -8.86 -8.67 13.83
N ASP A 128 -8.69 -7.48 13.26
CA ASP A 128 -8.00 -6.33 13.87
C ASP A 128 -6.56 -6.65 14.33
N SER A 129 -5.81 -7.35 13.48
CA SER A 129 -4.50 -7.88 13.84
C SER A 129 -3.50 -6.77 14.16
N ARG A 130 -2.76 -6.93 15.27
CA ARG A 130 -1.71 -6.00 15.72
C ARG A 130 -0.30 -6.38 15.26
N VAL A 131 -0.15 -7.46 14.50
CA VAL A 131 1.16 -8.05 14.19
C VAL A 131 2.06 -7.16 13.31
N PHE A 132 1.49 -6.13 12.67
CA PHE A 132 2.21 -5.22 11.76
C PHE A 132 2.47 -3.84 12.36
N ALA A 133 1.97 -3.56 13.57
CA ALA A 133 2.01 -2.24 14.20
C ALA A 133 3.43 -1.69 14.40
N SER A 134 4.42 -2.56 14.59
CA SER A 134 5.82 -2.18 14.80
C SER A 134 6.66 -2.19 13.53
N THR A 135 6.12 -2.62 12.39
CA THR A 135 6.90 -2.81 11.15
C THR A 135 6.40 -1.97 9.98
N CYS A 136 5.08 -1.81 9.84
CA CYS A 136 4.46 -1.16 8.69
C CYS A 136 3.81 0.15 9.10
N SER A 137 3.99 1.20 8.28
CA SER A 137 3.16 2.39 8.35
C SER A 137 1.83 2.18 7.63
N LEU A 138 0.83 2.99 7.97
CA LEU A 138 -0.50 2.91 7.38
C LEU A 138 -0.76 4.12 6.46
N VAL A 139 -1.23 3.83 5.25
CA VAL A 139 -1.97 4.74 4.38
C VAL A 139 -3.45 4.45 4.60
N MET A 140 -4.09 5.22 5.47
CA MET A 140 -5.46 4.93 5.88
C MET A 140 -6.43 5.52 4.87
N THR A 141 -7.31 4.71 4.28
CA THR A 141 -8.43 5.22 3.49
C THR A 141 -9.67 5.39 4.35
N ARG A 142 -10.09 6.66 4.50
CA ARG A 142 -11.28 7.06 5.25
C ARG A 142 -11.76 8.41 4.77
N TRP A 143 -12.81 8.43 3.94
CA TRP A 143 -13.37 9.68 3.43
C TRP A 143 -14.26 10.35 4.47
N ALA A 144 -13.66 11.25 5.27
CA ALA A 144 -14.30 11.88 6.41
C ALA A 144 -13.61 13.21 6.76
N LYS A 145 -14.13 13.95 7.75
CA LYS A 145 -13.53 15.21 8.22
C LYS A 145 -12.27 15.04 9.08
N SER A 146 -11.97 13.83 9.52
CA SER A 146 -10.80 13.51 10.35
C SER A 146 -10.33 12.08 10.09
N PRO A 147 -9.07 11.73 10.39
CA PRO A 147 -8.58 10.36 10.17
C PRO A 147 -9.25 9.34 11.10
N GLY A 148 -9.60 9.72 12.34
CA GLY A 148 -10.13 8.78 13.33
C GLY A 148 -9.06 7.83 13.87
N THR A 149 -9.50 6.68 14.39
CA THR A 149 -8.60 5.69 15.00
C THR A 149 -8.08 4.73 13.93
N ALA A 150 -6.76 4.55 13.87
CA ALA A 150 -6.12 3.57 13.01
C ALA A 150 -6.39 2.14 13.50
N PRO A 151 -6.65 1.18 12.60
CA PRO A 151 -6.92 -0.20 12.96
C PRO A 151 -5.64 -0.96 13.35
N GLY A 152 -5.76 -2.09 14.05
CA GLY A 152 -4.64 -2.98 14.35
C GLY A 152 -3.52 -2.35 15.18
N GLY A 153 -3.78 -1.23 15.86
CA GLY A 153 -2.73 -0.46 16.54
C GLY A 153 -1.66 0.11 15.61
N LEU A 154 -1.91 0.14 14.29
CA LEU A 154 -1.05 0.80 13.32
C LEU A 154 -1.03 2.32 13.56
N THR A 155 0.01 2.98 13.09
CA THR A 155 0.06 4.45 13.05
C THR A 155 -0.12 4.90 11.60
N HIS A 156 -1.12 5.75 11.33
CA HIS A 156 -1.29 6.33 10.00
C HIS A 156 -0.20 7.37 9.73
N THR A 157 0.47 7.20 8.61
CA THR A 157 1.48 8.11 8.07
C THR A 157 0.91 8.94 6.92
N ILE A 158 -0.02 8.37 6.17
CA ILE A 158 -0.80 9.07 5.15
C ILE A 158 -2.28 8.77 5.41
N TRP A 159 -3.14 9.76 5.18
CA TRP A 159 -4.58 9.63 5.24
C TRP A 159 -5.19 10.02 3.89
N GLN A 160 -5.78 9.05 3.21
CA GLN A 160 -6.61 9.29 2.04
C GLN A 160 -8.00 9.75 2.51
N HIS A 161 -8.26 11.04 2.38
CA HIS A 161 -9.43 11.71 2.97
C HIS A 161 -10.56 11.95 1.96
N THR A 162 -10.30 11.80 0.66
CA THR A 162 -11.29 11.94 -0.42
C THR A 162 -10.87 11.10 -1.62
N ASP A 163 -11.83 10.62 -2.39
CA ASP A 163 -11.67 10.04 -3.74
C ASP A 163 -11.96 11.06 -4.87
N GLU A 164 -12.38 12.27 -4.48
CA GLU A 164 -12.69 13.38 -5.37
C GLU A 164 -11.81 14.58 -5.01
N TYR A 165 -10.50 14.46 -5.27
CA TYR A 165 -9.59 15.58 -5.06
C TYR A 165 -9.78 16.64 -6.16
N GLU A 166 -9.66 17.92 -5.80
CA GLU A 166 -9.95 19.04 -6.71
C GLU A 166 -9.06 19.05 -7.98
N PHE A 167 -7.88 18.42 -7.90
CA PHE A 167 -6.95 18.26 -9.02
C PHE A 167 -7.02 16.88 -9.70
N GLY A 168 -8.06 16.10 -9.39
CA GLY A 168 -8.30 14.74 -9.88
C GLY A 168 -7.66 13.65 -9.03
N GLY A 169 -8.32 12.49 -8.99
CA GLY A 169 -7.89 11.33 -8.21
C GLY A 169 -8.18 11.46 -6.72
N ASN A 170 -7.45 10.70 -5.90
CA ASN A 170 -7.64 10.67 -4.46
C ASN A 170 -6.84 11.80 -3.77
N GLY A 171 -7.37 12.33 -2.67
CA GLY A 171 -6.70 13.31 -1.83
C GLY A 171 -6.03 12.64 -0.63
N ASP A 172 -4.70 12.76 -0.56
CA ASP A 172 -3.86 12.15 0.46
C ASP A 172 -3.15 13.23 1.30
N LEU A 173 -3.27 13.13 2.62
CA LEU A 173 -2.61 14.01 3.58
C LEU A 173 -1.54 13.26 4.35
N PHE A 174 -0.29 13.76 4.32
CA PHE A 174 0.78 13.23 5.16
C PHE A 174 0.59 13.69 6.61
N ASN A 175 0.72 12.76 7.55
CA ASN A 175 0.67 13.04 8.98
C ASN A 175 2.03 13.54 9.47
N GLY A 176 2.31 14.82 9.22
CA GLY A 176 3.55 15.48 9.60
C GLY A 176 3.86 16.67 8.70
N ASN A 177 5.14 17.01 8.58
CA ASN A 177 5.63 18.10 7.73
C ASN A 177 6.48 17.56 6.56
N GLU A 178 6.95 18.47 5.72
CA GLU A 178 7.81 18.13 4.57
C GLU A 178 9.08 17.38 4.97
N GLU A 179 9.72 17.76 6.08
CA GLU A 179 10.93 17.07 6.56
C GLU A 179 10.63 15.60 6.89
N GLY A 180 9.50 15.33 7.56
CA GLY A 180 9.04 13.97 7.84
C GLY A 180 8.75 13.18 6.56
N LEU A 181 8.15 13.83 5.56
CA LEU A 181 7.86 13.21 4.28
C LEU A 181 9.14 12.86 3.51
N ARG A 182 10.16 13.72 3.55
CA ARG A 182 11.49 13.43 2.98
C ARG A 182 12.18 12.29 3.72
N LYS A 183 12.12 12.26 5.05
CA LYS A 183 12.64 11.15 5.87
C LYS A 183 11.96 9.83 5.52
N LEU A 184 10.65 9.84 5.29
CA LEU A 184 9.93 8.65 4.83
C LEU A 184 10.51 8.12 3.50
N ALA A 185 10.81 9.02 2.56
CA ALA A 185 11.41 8.68 1.27
C ALA A 185 12.86 8.19 1.39
N THR A 186 13.69 8.77 2.25
CA THR A 186 15.12 8.39 2.37
C THR A 186 15.40 7.21 3.30
N GLY A 187 14.48 6.89 4.20
CA GLY A 187 14.62 5.77 5.15
C GLY A 187 15.26 6.14 6.46
#